data_AF-A0A432KBY1-F1
#
_entry.id   AF-A0A432KBY1-F1
#
_cell.length_a   1.000
_cell.length_b   1.000
_cell.length_c   1.000
_cell.angle_alpha   90.00
_cell.angle_beta   90.00
_cell.angle_gamma   90.00
#
_symmetry.space_group_name_H-M   'P 1'
#
loop_
_entity.id
_entity.type
_entity.pdbx_description
1 polymer ?
#
loop_
_entity_poly.entity_id
_entity_poly.type
_entity_poly.pdbx_seq_one_letter_code
_entity_poly.pdbx_strand_id
1 'polypeptide(L)' 'YSVISYKIYMAGPRMTPIFKDVRGPRFPGNVVKALRKASRGTTVQISSVKVKGPDGVKQAAGVAVTIK' A
#
# COMPACT_ATOMS: atom_id res chain seq x y z
N TYR A 1 15.41 -7.73 6.35
CA TYR A 1 14.14 -8.11 5.70
C TYR A 1 13.87 -7.16 4.54
N SER A 2 13.46 -7.67 3.39
CA SER A 2 13.19 -6.89 2.17
C SER A 2 11.78 -7.17 1.64
N VAL A 3 11.00 -6.14 1.31
CA VAL A 3 9.64 -6.31 0.78
C VAL A 3 9.70 -6.77 -0.69
N ILE A 4 9.03 -7.89 -0.98
CA ILE A 4 8.93 -8.52 -2.30
C ILE A 4 7.68 -8.04 -3.02
N SER A 5 6.54 -8.01 -2.33
CA SER A 5 5.26 -7.62 -2.90
C SER A 5 4.27 -7.24 -1.81
N TYR A 6 3.28 -6.45 -2.16
CA TYR A 6 2.17 -6.12 -1.26
C TYR A 6 0.94 -5.73 -2.08
N LYS A 7 -0.23 -5.77 -1.45
CA LYS A 7 -1.46 -5.22 -2.01
C LYS A 7 -1.69 -3.85 -1.39
N ILE A 8 -2.08 -2.88 -2.21
CA ILE A 8 -2.50 -1.56 -1.75
C ILE A 8 -3.95 -1.34 -2.12
N TYR A 9 -4.72 -0.90 -1.13
CA TYR A 9 -6.06 -0.37 -1.27
C TYR A 9 -6.06 1.09 -0.82
N MET A 10 -6.68 1.97 -1.60
CA MET A 10 -6.84 3.36 -1.22
C MET A 10 -8.23 3.83 -1.60
N ALA A 11 -8.96 4.41 -0.66
CA ALA A 11 -10.31 4.90 -0.87
C ALA A 11 -10.57 6.17 -0.05
N GLY A 12 -11.35 7.09 -0.60
CA GLY A 12 -11.71 8.32 0.09
C GLY A 12 -12.94 8.99 -0.51
N PRO A 13 -13.46 10.06 0.11
CA PRO A 13 -14.76 10.63 -0.22
C PRO A 13 -14.85 11.21 -1.65
N ARG A 14 -13.73 11.69 -2.19
CA ARG A 14 -13.64 12.32 -3.52
C ARG A 14 -12.59 11.67 -4.41
N MET A 15 -12.43 10.35 -4.29
CA MET A 15 -11.41 9.59 -5.00
C MET A 15 -11.98 8.26 -5.46
N THR A 16 -11.70 7.89 -6.71
CA THR A 16 -11.94 6.53 -7.20
C THR A 16 -11.07 5.55 -6.42
N PRO A 17 -11.63 4.49 -5.81
CA PRO A 17 -10.85 3.51 -5.09
C PRO A 17 -9.76 2.89 -5.96
N ILE A 18 -8.56 2.79 -5.41
CA ILE A 18 -7.43 2.14 -6.07
C ILE A 18 -7.18 0.83 -5.38
N PHE A 19 -7.20 -0.26 -6.13
CA PHE A 19 -6.76 -1.58 -5.69
C PHE A 19 -5.64 -2.05 -6.61
N LYS A 20 -4.48 -2.38 -6.03
CA LYS A 20 -3.31 -2.75 -6.84
C LYS A 20 -2.40 -3.74 -6.12
N ASP A 21 -1.99 -4.76 -6.86
CA ASP A 21 -0.89 -5.64 -6.47
C ASP A 21 0.43 -4.99 -6.91
N VAL A 22 1.33 -4.78 -5.96
CA VAL A 22 2.63 -4.15 -6.18
C VAL A 22 3.73 -5.19 -6.01
N ARG A 23 4.65 -5.21 -6.97
CA ARG A 23 5.92 -5.94 -6.88
C ARG A 23 7.04 -4.97 -6.54
N GLY A 24 7.86 -5.35 -5.58
CA GLY A 24 8.93 -4.55 -5.02
C GLY A 24 8.51 -3.70 -3.81
N PRO A 25 9.46 -2.98 -3.22
CA PRO A 25 9.25 -2.27 -1.95
C PRO A 25 8.64 -0.87 -2.10
N ARG A 26 8.57 -0.31 -3.32
CA ARG A 26 8.19 1.09 -3.57
C ARG A 26 6.75 1.22 -4.04
N PHE A 27 6.12 2.36 -3.73
CA PHE A 27 4.80 2.68 -4.28
C PHE A 27 4.87 2.94 -5.79
N PRO A 28 3.91 2.41 -6.56
CA PRO A 28 3.77 2.77 -7.97
C PRO A 28 3.54 4.28 -8.14
N GLY A 29 4.09 4.87 -9.19
CA GLY A 29 3.97 6.32 -9.42
C GLY A 29 2.51 6.83 -9.49
N ASN A 30 1.58 6.02 -9.99
CA ASN A 30 0.15 6.36 -10.01
C ASN A 30 -0.45 6.43 -8.60
N VAL A 31 -0.03 5.56 -7.69
CA VAL A 31 -0.45 5.58 -6.28
C VAL A 31 0.11 6.81 -5.58
N VAL A 32 1.39 7.13 -5.80
CA VAL A 32 2.02 8.33 -5.21
C VAL A 32 1.31 9.61 -5.68
N LYS A 33 0.99 9.71 -6.98
CA LYS A 33 0.23 10.85 -7.54
C LYS A 33 -1.16 10.96 -6.90
N ALA A 34 -1.83 9.83 -6.70
CA ALA A 34 -3.15 9.81 -6.08
C ALA A 34 -3.09 10.19 -4.59
N LEU A 35 -2.10 9.69 -3.85
CA LEU A 35 -1.82 10.09 -2.45
C LEU A 35 -1.60 11.60 -2.31
N ARG A 36 -0.83 12.21 -3.21
CA ARG A 36 -0.59 13.66 -3.18
C ARG A 36 -1.85 14.50 -3.42
N LYS A 37 -2.86 13.93 -4.08
CA LYS A 37 -4.16 14.57 -4.34
C LYS A 37 -5.25 14.08 -3.39
N ALA A 38 -4.91 13.20 -2.45
CA ALA A 38 -5.88 12.62 -1.55
C ALA A 38 -6.44 13.69 -0.61
N SER A 39 -7.74 13.63 -0.37
CA SER A 39 -8.42 14.52 0.56
C SER A 39 -8.42 13.92 1.97
N ARG A 40 -8.73 14.75 2.97
CA ARG A 40 -8.97 14.28 4.33
C ARG A 40 -10.05 13.21 4.35
N GLY A 41 -9.86 12.19 5.17
CA GLY A 41 -10.71 11.00 5.22
C GLY A 41 -10.33 9.91 4.22
N THR A 42 -9.36 10.14 3.32
CA THR A 42 -8.82 9.05 2.50
C THR A 42 -8.07 8.05 3.39
N THR A 43 -8.44 6.78 3.26
CA THR A 43 -7.79 5.65 3.91
C THR A 43 -6.90 4.91 2.90
N VAL A 44 -5.70 4.56 3.33
CA VAL A 44 -4.70 3.81 2.60
C VAL A 44 -4.40 2.55 3.40
N GLN A 45 -4.64 1.38 2.82
CA GLN A 45 -4.41 0.09 3.44
C GLN A 45 -3.41 -0.70 2.61
N ILE A 46 -2.41 -1.23 3.28
CA ILE A 46 -1.41 -2.14 2.72
C ILE A 46 -1.64 -3.50 3.36
N SER A 47 -1.83 -4.53 2.54
CA SER A 47 -2.11 -5.89 2.98
C SER A 47 -1.27 -6.91 2.22
N SER A 48 -1.25 -8.15 2.71
CA SER A 48 -0.51 -9.27 2.10
C SER A 48 0.96 -8.94 1.78
N VAL A 49 1.63 -8.25 2.71
CA VAL A 49 3.03 -7.85 2.54
C VAL A 49 3.92 -9.09 2.59
N LYS A 50 4.51 -9.48 1.46
CA LYS A 50 5.51 -10.55 1.40
C LYS A 50 6.89 -9.96 1.60
N VAL A 51 7.64 -10.50 2.55
CA VAL A 51 9.01 -10.10 2.89
C VAL A 51 9.97 -11.27 2.72
N LYS A 52 11.19 -11.01 2.25
CA LYS A 52 12.31 -11.95 2.23
C LYS A 52 13.29 -11.59 3.34
N GLY A 53 13.50 -12.49 4.28
CA GLY A 53 14.53 -12.42 5.30
C GLY A 53 15.61 -13.48 5.11
N PRO A 54 16.60 -13.54 6.01
CA PRO A 54 17.58 -14.63 6.04
C PRO A 54 16.94 -16.01 6.30
N ASP A 55 15.75 -16.01 6.88
CA ASP A 55 14.89 -17.14 7.21
C ASP A 55 13.89 -17.54 6.11
N GLY A 56 13.98 -16.92 4.92
CA GLY A 56 13.12 -17.21 3.77
C GLY A 56 12.03 -16.17 3.52
N VAL A 57 10.95 -16.58 2.85
CA VAL A 57 9.83 -15.69 2.49
C VAL A 57 8.72 -15.83 3.52
N LYS A 58 8.31 -14.72 4.12
CA LYS A 58 7.25 -14.65 5.13
C LYS A 58 6.23 -13.57 4.77
N GLN A 59 5.03 -13.68 5.34
CA GLN A 59 4.02 -12.63 5.26
C GLN A 59 4.06 -11.76 6.50
N ALA A 60 4.23 -10.45 6.33
CA ALA A 60 4.21 -9.46 7.39
C ALA A 60 2.80 -8.89 7.60
N ALA A 61 2.59 -8.27 8.75
CA ALA A 61 1.37 -7.55 9.07
C ALA A 61 1.13 -6.41 8.07
N GLY A 62 -0.14 -6.14 7.81
CA GLY A 62 -0.57 -4.98 7.03
C GLY A 62 -0.50 -3.68 7.82
N VAL A 63 -0.65 -2.56 7.12
CA VAL A 63 -0.69 -1.21 7.71
C VAL A 63 -1.88 -0.47 7.12
N ALA A 64 -2.65 0.23 7.95
CA ALA A 64 -3.71 1.12 7.50
C ALA A 64 -3.45 2.53 8.04
N VAL A 65 -3.56 3.53 7.17
CA VAL A 65 -3.36 4.95 7.49
C VAL A 65 -4.52 5.75 6.94
N THR A 66 -5.05 6.67 7.73
CA THR A 66 -6.07 7.63 7.30
C THR A 66 -5.49 9.02 7.30
N ILE A 67 -5.69 9.75 6.19
CA ILE A 67 -5.26 11.14 6.03
C ILE A 67 -6.21 12.03 6.83
N LYS A 68 -5.68 12.75 7.81
CA LYS A 68 -6.44 13.66 8.69
C LYS A 68 -6.49 15.10 8.18
#